data_AF-A0AA40IB21-F1
#
_entry.id   AF-A0AA40IB21-F1
#
_cell.length_a   1.000
_cell.length_b   1.000
_cell.length_c   1.000
_cell.angle_alpha   90.00
_cell.angle_beta   90.00
_cell.angle_gamma   90.00
#
_symmetry.space_group_name_H-M   'P 1'
#
loop_
_entity.id
_entity.type
_entity.pdbx_description
1 polymer ?
#
loop_
_entity_poly.entity_id
_entity_poly.type
_entity_poly.pdbx_seq_one_letter_code
_entity_poly.pdbx_strand_id
1 'polypeptide(L)'
;MVLESVARIVKVQLPAYLKRLPVPESITGFARLTGTIVSTGFLQTNKSAAAVAFSTVSPHQWLRLLPFLGVLALLGYLAVRPFLPKKKQQKDSLINLKIQKENPKVVNEINIEDLCLTKAAYCRCWRSKTFPACDGSHNKHNELTGDNVGPLILKKKEV
;
A
#
# COMPACT_ATOMS: atom_id res chain seq x y z
N MET A 1 24.37 18.99 -0.84
CA MET A 1 24.78 18.08 0.25
C MET A 1 23.63 17.40 0.98
N VAL A 2 22.69 18.09 1.66
CA VAL A 2 21.62 17.39 2.43
C VAL A 2 20.58 16.70 1.52
N LEU A 3 20.16 17.35 0.44
CA LEU A 3 19.16 16.79 -0.48
C LEU A 3 19.65 15.55 -1.24
N GLU A 4 20.94 15.49 -1.60
CA GLU A 4 21.53 14.36 -2.31
C GLU A 4 21.59 13.11 -1.42
N SER A 5 21.90 13.30 -0.13
CA SER A 5 21.89 12.22 0.86
C SER A 5 20.47 11.67 1.09
N VAL A 6 19.47 12.55 1.17
CA VAL A 6 18.05 12.14 1.29
C VAL A 6 17.60 11.41 0.02
N ALA A 7 17.98 11.88 -1.16
CA ALA A 7 17.65 11.23 -2.43
C ALA A 7 18.28 9.83 -2.56
N ARG A 8 19.52 9.63 -2.08
CA ARG A 8 20.16 8.31 -2.04
C ARG A 8 19.45 7.36 -1.08
N ILE A 9 19.10 7.82 0.13
CA ILE A 9 18.42 7.00 1.14
C ILE A 9 17.04 6.56 0.64
N VAL A 10 16.28 7.48 0.03
CA VAL A 10 14.97 7.19 -0.56
C VAL A 10 15.10 6.18 -1.72
N LYS A 11 16.11 6.32 -2.60
CA LYS A 11 16.35 5.37 -3.71
C LYS A 11 16.70 3.95 -3.23
N VAL A 12 17.34 3.77 -2.07
CA VAL A 12 17.74 2.46 -1.53
C VAL A 12 16.55 1.69 -0.93
N GLN A 13 15.54 2.39 -0.42
CA GLN A 13 14.31 1.77 0.13
C GLN A 13 13.14 1.70 -0.87
N LEU A 14 13.33 2.13 -2.11
CA LEU A 14 12.25 2.17 -3.10
C LEU A 14 12.10 0.82 -3.83
N PRO A 15 10.96 0.12 -3.69
CA PRO A 15 10.68 -1.09 -4.47
C PRO A 15 10.64 -0.79 -5.98
N ALA A 16 10.93 -1.81 -6.80
CA ALA A 16 11.26 -1.67 -8.22
C ALA A 16 10.23 -0.92 -9.09
N TYR A 17 8.96 -0.86 -8.66
CA TYR A 17 7.88 -0.16 -9.37
C TYR A 17 7.93 1.38 -9.23
N LEU A 18 8.61 1.93 -8.22
CA LEU A 18 8.73 3.39 -8.04
C LEU A 18 9.93 4.00 -8.78
N LYS A 19 10.75 3.19 -9.45
CA LYS A 19 11.91 3.64 -10.23
C LYS A 19 11.53 4.34 -11.55
N ARG A 20 10.27 4.24 -11.99
CA ARG A 20 9.75 4.88 -13.22
C ARG A 20 9.03 6.21 -12.98
N LEU A 21 8.91 6.66 -11.73
CA LEU A 21 8.36 7.99 -11.48
C LEU A 21 9.41 9.04 -11.87
N PRO A 22 9.05 10.06 -12.68
CA PRO A 22 9.93 11.19 -12.93
C PRO A 22 10.03 11.98 -11.64
N VAL A 23 11.00 11.65 -10.78
CA VAL A 23 11.28 12.41 -9.56
C VAL A 23 12.10 13.63 -9.99
N PRO A 24 11.53 14.85 -9.98
CA PRO A 24 12.27 16.02 -10.41
C PRO A 24 13.38 16.31 -9.39
N GLU A 25 14.59 16.56 -9.87
CA GLU A 25 15.76 16.84 -9.01
C GLU A 25 15.70 18.23 -8.35
N SER A 26 14.65 19.02 -8.59
CA SER A 26 14.46 20.31 -7.91
C SER A 26 12.99 20.68 -7.67
N ILE A 27 12.75 21.20 -6.46
CA ILE A 27 11.47 21.70 -5.95
C ILE A 27 11.01 22.94 -6.75
N THR A 28 11.94 23.61 -7.45
CA THR A 28 11.72 24.81 -8.29
C THR A 28 10.79 24.54 -9.49
N GLY A 29 10.73 23.31 -10.00
CA GLY A 29 9.84 22.94 -11.10
C GLY A 29 8.35 22.88 -10.71
N PHE A 30 8.06 22.43 -9.48
CA PHE A 30 6.69 22.39 -8.95
C PHE A 30 6.14 23.79 -8.67
N ALA A 31 7.00 24.71 -8.21
CA ALA A 31 6.65 26.12 -8.01
C ALA A 31 6.36 26.86 -9.34
N ARG A 32 7.01 26.46 -10.44
CA ARG A 32 6.71 27.01 -11.78
C ARG A 32 5.37 26.54 -12.32
N LEU A 33 5.01 25.27 -12.10
CA LEU A 33 3.73 24.70 -12.55
C LEU A 33 2.53 25.22 -11.74
N THR A 34 2.68 25.45 -10.43
CA THR A 34 1.64 26.16 -9.65
C THR A 34 1.54 27.63 -10.04
N GLY A 35 2.66 28.29 -10.37
CA GLY A 35 2.66 29.67 -10.87
C GLY A 35 1.93 29.84 -12.20
N THR A 36 1.96 28.85 -13.10
CA THR A 36 1.30 28.93 -14.42
C THR A 36 -0.16 28.47 -14.38
N ILE A 37 -0.53 27.49 -13.56
CA ILE A 37 -1.94 27.01 -13.47
C ILE A 37 -2.87 28.08 -12.85
N VAL A 38 -2.35 28.97 -12.01
CA VAL A 38 -3.10 30.12 -11.48
C VAL A 38 -3.36 31.20 -12.54
N SER A 39 -2.71 31.13 -13.71
CA SER A 39 -2.82 32.19 -14.72
C SER A 39 -3.93 31.99 -15.76
N THR A 40 -4.53 30.80 -15.89
CA THR A 40 -5.46 30.52 -17.01
C THR A 40 -6.80 29.91 -16.61
N GLY A 41 -7.17 29.90 -15.33
CA GLY A 41 -8.49 29.44 -14.92
C GLY A 41 -8.93 30.01 -13.59
N PHE A 42 -10.13 30.60 -13.60
CA PHE A 42 -10.94 30.96 -12.44
C PHE A 42 -10.73 32.36 -11.82
N LEU A 43 -11.70 33.21 -12.15
CA LEU A 43 -12.26 34.30 -11.37
C LEU A 43 -11.28 35.35 -10.82
N GLN A 44 -11.35 36.49 -11.50
CA GLN A 44 -11.15 37.84 -10.99
C GLN A 44 -11.86 38.04 -9.63
N THR A 45 -11.27 37.59 -8.53
CA THR A 45 -11.54 38.15 -7.20
C THR A 45 -10.25 38.77 -6.69
N ASN A 46 -10.39 40.01 -6.23
CA ASN A 46 -9.35 40.96 -5.86
C ASN A 46 -8.07 40.33 -5.24
N LYS A 47 -7.03 40.18 -6.07
CA LYS A 47 -5.66 39.83 -5.65
C LYS A 47 -5.02 40.88 -4.73
N SER A 48 -5.60 42.08 -4.63
CA SER A 48 -5.00 43.22 -3.92
C SER A 48 -5.22 43.23 -2.40
N ALA A 49 -6.14 42.46 -1.83
CA ALA A 49 -6.31 42.42 -0.37
C ALA A 49 -5.41 41.37 0.30
N ALA A 50 -5.31 40.18 -0.32
CA ALA A 50 -4.53 39.07 0.26
C ALA A 50 -3.02 39.25 0.05
N ALA A 51 -2.57 39.79 -1.08
CA ALA A 51 -1.14 40.00 -1.34
C ALA A 51 -0.55 41.16 -0.53
N VAL A 52 -1.34 42.19 -0.19
CA VAL A 52 -0.89 43.36 0.56
C VAL A 52 -0.78 43.09 2.06
N ALA A 53 -1.52 42.10 2.59
CA ALA A 53 -1.48 41.75 4.01
C ALA A 53 -0.21 40.97 4.43
N PHE A 54 0.49 40.31 3.50
CA PHE A 54 1.68 39.50 3.82
C PHE A 54 2.97 40.33 3.87
N SER A 55 3.04 41.45 3.15
CA SER A 55 4.27 42.24 2.98
C SER A 55 4.55 43.25 4.11
N THR A 56 3.62 43.45 5.04
CA THR A 56 3.68 44.52 6.06
C THR A 56 3.82 44.03 7.50
N VAL A 57 3.95 42.71 7.72
CA VAL A 57 3.98 42.10 9.06
C VAL A 57 5.43 41.81 9.47
N SER A 58 5.85 42.32 10.63
CA SER A 58 7.22 42.18 11.11
C SER A 58 7.58 40.73 11.47
N PRO A 59 8.85 40.30 11.40
CA PRO A 59 9.25 38.90 11.67
C PRO A 59 8.81 38.40 13.06
N HIS A 60 8.76 39.29 14.05
CA HIS A 60 8.34 38.99 15.41
C HIS A 60 6.81 38.77 15.52
N GLN A 61 6.01 39.45 14.69
CA GLN A 61 4.56 39.26 14.65
C GLN A 61 4.17 37.91 14.04
N TRP A 62 4.94 37.43 13.05
CA TRP A 62 4.78 36.08 12.49
C TRP A 62 5.07 34.98 13.52
N LEU A 63 6.09 35.16 14.36
CA LEU A 63 6.44 34.19 15.40
C LEU A 63 5.31 33.99 16.42
N ARG A 64 4.54 35.05 16.69
CA ARG A 64 3.40 35.02 17.63
C ARG A 64 2.18 34.29 17.07
N LEU A 65 2.07 34.13 15.75
CA LEU A 65 0.97 33.42 15.08
C LEU A 65 1.23 31.92 14.92
N LEU A 66 2.49 31.47 15.01
CA LEU A 66 2.87 30.06 14.98
C LEU A 66 2.08 29.16 15.94
N PRO A 67 1.87 29.51 17.23
CA PRO A 67 1.10 28.64 18.13
C PRO A 67 -0.36 28.49 17.68
N PHE A 68 -0.98 29.54 17.17
CA PHE A 68 -2.36 29.48 16.67
C PHE A 68 -2.48 28.64 15.40
N LEU A 69 -1.54 28.80 14.46
CA LEU A 69 -1.48 27.98 13.25
C LEU A 69 -1.21 26.51 13.57
N GLY A 70 -0.31 26.23 14.52
CA GLY A 70 -0.03 24.87 14.99
C GLY A 70 -1.26 24.20 15.61
N VAL A 71 -2.02 24.93 16.44
CA VAL A 71 -3.27 24.41 17.04
C VAL A 71 -4.33 24.15 15.98
N LEU A 72 -4.54 25.06 15.02
CA LEU A 72 -5.50 24.86 13.92
C LEU A 72 -5.11 23.66 13.04
N ALA A 73 -3.82 23.52 12.71
CA ALA A 73 -3.32 22.39 11.96
C ALA A 73 -3.49 21.06 12.73
N LEU A 74 -3.25 21.05 14.04
CA LEU A 74 -3.42 19.87 14.90
C LEU A 74 -4.90 19.46 14.98
N LEU A 75 -5.81 20.41 15.21
CA LEU A 75 -7.25 20.14 15.26
C LEU A 75 -7.77 19.65 13.91
N GLY A 76 -7.36 20.29 12.81
CA GLY A 76 -7.68 19.83 11.45
C GLY A 76 -7.15 18.42 11.18
N TYR A 77 -5.91 18.12 11.59
CA TYR A 77 -5.33 16.79 11.47
C TYR A 77 -6.13 15.75 12.27
N LEU A 78 -6.48 16.03 13.53
CA LEU A 78 -7.25 15.11 14.36
C LEU A 78 -8.66 14.86 13.80
N ALA A 79 -9.30 15.89 13.23
CA ALA A 79 -10.60 15.79 12.58
C ALA A 79 -10.55 14.93 11.30
N VAL A 80 -9.47 15.04 10.52
CA VAL A 80 -9.31 14.30 9.24
C VAL A 80 -8.69 12.91 9.45
N ARG A 81 -7.93 12.69 10.53
CA ARG A 81 -7.27 11.42 10.87
C ARG A 81 -8.17 10.17 10.81
N PRO A 82 -9.43 10.16 11.30
CA PRO A 82 -10.28 8.98 11.18
C PRO A 82 -10.74 8.69 9.74
N PHE A 83 -10.75 9.70 8.86
CA PHE A 83 -11.13 9.58 7.45
C PHE A 83 -9.96 9.23 6.53
N LEU A 84 -8.72 9.37 7.01
CA LEU A 84 -7.55 8.94 6.24
C LEU A 84 -7.50 7.41 6.21
N PRO A 85 -7.41 6.79 5.01
CA PRO A 85 -7.32 5.35 4.89
C PRO A 85 -6.04 4.88 5.58
N LYS A 86 -6.19 4.12 6.68
CA LYS A 86 -5.05 3.42 7.29
C LYS A 86 -4.47 2.49 6.23
N LYS A 87 -3.18 2.67 5.88
CA LYS A 87 -2.45 1.67 5.11
C LYS A 87 -2.53 0.36 5.89
N LYS A 88 -3.33 -0.60 5.39
CA LYS A 88 -3.34 -1.97 5.91
C LYS A 88 -1.90 -2.45 5.82
N GLN A 89 -1.30 -2.73 6.98
CA GLN A 89 -0.01 -3.40 7.04
C GLN A 89 -0.16 -4.68 6.22
N GLN A 90 0.73 -4.85 5.24
CA GLN A 90 0.70 -5.83 4.17
C GLN A 90 0.52 -7.26 4.70
N LYS A 91 -0.74 -7.70 4.87
CA LYS A 91 -1.10 -9.13 5.02
C LYS A 91 -1.21 -9.83 3.68
N ASP A 92 -1.11 -9.07 2.59
CA ASP A 92 -1.44 -9.52 1.23
C ASP A 92 -0.37 -10.47 0.67
N SER A 93 0.81 -10.55 1.28
CA SER A 93 1.84 -11.55 0.90
C SER A 93 1.76 -12.86 1.68
N LEU A 94 0.93 -12.97 2.73
CA LEU A 94 0.81 -14.23 3.48
C LEU A 94 -0.07 -15.22 2.71
N ILE A 95 0.54 -16.32 2.26
CA ILE A 95 -0.17 -17.40 1.56
C ILE A 95 -1.10 -18.12 2.54
N ASN A 96 -0.58 -18.63 3.66
CA ASN A 96 -1.39 -19.27 4.69
C ASN A 96 -1.98 -18.22 5.64
N LEU A 97 -3.30 -18.19 5.84
CA LEU A 97 -3.97 -17.24 6.73
C LEU A 97 -4.39 -17.84 8.08
N LYS A 98 -4.79 -19.12 8.11
CA LYS A 98 -5.49 -19.71 9.27
C LYS A 98 -5.00 -21.10 9.68
N ILE A 99 -4.31 -21.83 8.80
CA ILE A 99 -4.01 -23.25 9.01
C ILE A 99 -2.77 -23.36 9.91
N GLN A 100 -2.89 -24.05 11.04
CA GLN A 100 -1.79 -24.44 11.95
C GLN A 100 -0.73 -23.34 12.14
N LYS A 101 -1.12 -22.21 12.74
CA LYS A 101 -0.25 -21.03 12.91
C LYS A 101 0.74 -21.16 14.05
N GLU A 102 0.45 -22.06 14.97
CA GLU A 102 1.31 -22.52 16.05
C GLU A 102 2.52 -23.33 15.53
N ASN A 103 2.37 -23.99 14.37
CA ASN A 103 3.44 -24.76 13.77
C ASN A 103 4.35 -23.84 12.92
N PRO A 104 5.67 -23.75 13.21
CA PRO A 104 6.59 -22.93 12.41
C PRO A 104 6.68 -23.38 10.95
N LYS A 105 6.43 -24.67 10.66
CA LYS A 105 6.44 -25.23 9.31
C LYS A 105 5.45 -26.40 9.21
N VAL A 106 4.33 -26.15 8.54
CA VAL A 106 3.31 -27.18 8.28
C VAL A 106 3.77 -28.07 7.12
N VAL A 107 3.89 -29.37 7.38
CA VAL A 107 4.24 -30.42 6.41
C VAL A 107 3.19 -31.53 6.54
N ASN A 108 2.74 -32.08 5.41
CA ASN A 108 1.80 -33.19 5.38
C ASN A 108 2.44 -34.36 4.63
N GLU A 109 2.47 -35.53 5.27
CA GLU A 109 2.96 -36.78 4.69
C GLU A 109 1.75 -37.60 4.23
N ILE A 110 1.86 -38.21 3.04
CA ILE A 110 0.81 -39.00 2.42
C ILE A 110 1.46 -40.28 1.89
N ASN A 111 1.01 -41.42 2.39
CA ASN A 111 1.39 -42.71 1.85
C ASN A 111 0.63 -42.98 0.55
N ILE A 112 1.32 -43.53 -0.45
CA ILE A 112 0.74 -43.76 -1.78
C ILE A 112 -0.21 -44.96 -1.75
N GLU A 113 -0.01 -45.86 -0.81
CA GLU A 113 -0.77 -47.08 -0.58
C GLU A 113 -2.18 -46.75 -0.09
N ASP A 114 -2.27 -45.78 0.82
CA ASP A 114 -3.51 -45.31 1.48
C ASP A 114 -4.39 -44.45 0.55
N LEU A 115 -3.95 -44.18 -0.68
CA LEU A 115 -4.78 -43.59 -1.72
C LEU A 115 -5.82 -44.62 -2.17
N CYS A 116 -6.94 -44.68 -1.43
CA CYS A 116 -8.10 -45.52 -1.73
C CYS A 116 -8.76 -45.15 -3.07
N LEU A 117 -8.55 -43.91 -3.53
CA LEU A 117 -9.10 -43.40 -4.79
C LEU A 117 -8.04 -43.41 -5.89
N THR A 118 -8.46 -43.73 -7.12
CA THR A 118 -7.61 -43.66 -8.33
C THR A 118 -7.07 -42.25 -8.58
N LYS A 119 -7.73 -41.23 -8.02
CA LYS A 119 -7.37 -39.82 -8.13
C LYS A 119 -7.61 -39.12 -6.79
N ALA A 120 -6.56 -38.52 -6.24
CA ALA A 120 -6.65 -37.63 -5.09
C ALA A 120 -6.19 -36.21 -5.45
N ALA A 121 -6.82 -35.21 -4.86
CA ALA A 121 -6.50 -33.81 -5.06
C ALA A 121 -6.05 -33.17 -3.75
N TYR A 122 -4.86 -32.56 -3.74
CA TYR A 122 -4.26 -31.92 -2.57
C TYR A 122 -4.19 -30.40 -2.75
N CYS A 123 -4.42 -29.68 -1.65
CA CYS A 123 -4.49 -28.23 -1.61
C CYS A 123 -3.10 -27.59 -1.77
N ARG A 124 -3.01 -26.56 -2.63
CA ARG A 124 -1.83 -25.67 -2.72
C ARG A 124 -2.14 -24.21 -2.40
N CYS A 125 -3.43 -23.86 -2.21
CA CYS A 125 -3.86 -22.49 -1.98
C CYS A 125 -3.96 -22.10 -0.49
N TRP A 126 -3.86 -23.06 0.45
CA TRP A 126 -4.04 -22.82 1.89
C TRP A 126 -5.39 -22.19 2.26
N ARG A 127 -6.43 -22.46 1.47
CA ARG A 127 -7.81 -22.02 1.72
C ARG A 127 -8.77 -23.17 1.99
N SER A 128 -8.32 -24.41 1.81
CA SER A 128 -9.18 -25.58 1.93
C SER A 128 -9.63 -25.80 3.37
N LYS A 129 -10.90 -26.16 3.55
CA LYS A 129 -11.45 -26.57 4.86
C LYS A 129 -11.02 -27.99 5.24
N THR A 130 -10.81 -28.86 4.25
CA THR A 130 -10.38 -30.25 4.42
C THR A 130 -8.87 -30.41 4.20
N PHE A 131 -8.08 -29.37 4.50
CA PHE A 131 -6.64 -29.39 4.35
C PHE A 131 -6.02 -30.60 5.08
N PRO A 132 -5.16 -31.40 4.42
CA PRO A 132 -4.40 -31.13 3.19
C PRO A 132 -5.11 -31.44 1.86
N ALA A 133 -6.29 -32.05 1.87
CA ALA A 133 -7.06 -32.32 0.65
C ALA A 133 -7.59 -31.03 0.00
N CYS A 134 -7.94 -31.10 -1.28
CA CYS A 134 -8.56 -30.00 -2.00
C CYS A 134 -10.08 -30.14 -2.03
N ASP A 135 -10.78 -29.11 -1.54
CA ASP A 135 -12.24 -28.95 -1.55
C ASP A 135 -12.77 -27.99 -2.63
N GLY A 136 -11.89 -27.47 -3.50
CA GLY A 136 -12.27 -26.47 -4.51
C GLY A 136 -12.23 -25.01 -4.03
N SER A 137 -11.84 -24.75 -2.78
CA SER A 137 -11.76 -23.38 -2.23
C SER A 137 -10.80 -22.43 -2.99
N HIS A 138 -9.91 -22.96 -3.82
CA HIS A 138 -9.04 -22.16 -4.70
C HIS A 138 -9.83 -21.38 -5.75
N ASN A 139 -10.98 -21.86 -6.23
CA ASN A 139 -11.79 -21.15 -7.22
C ASN A 139 -12.26 -19.79 -6.69
N LYS A 140 -12.78 -19.78 -5.46
CA LYS A 140 -13.19 -18.54 -4.78
C LYS A 140 -12.02 -17.59 -4.54
N HIS A 141 -10.85 -18.13 -4.20
CA HIS A 141 -9.63 -17.33 -4.02
C HIS A 141 -9.17 -16.69 -5.33
N ASN A 142 -9.20 -17.45 -6.43
CA ASN A 142 -8.85 -16.98 -7.76
C ASN A 142 -9.80 -15.88 -8.25
N GLU A 143 -11.11 -16.06 -8.06
CA GLU A 143 -12.12 -15.06 -8.42
C GLU A 143 -11.95 -13.74 -7.66
N LEU A 144 -11.69 -13.81 -6.35
CA LEU A 144 -11.56 -12.62 -5.50
C LEU A 144 -10.22 -11.88 -5.69
N THR A 145 -9.15 -12.61 -6.00
CA THR A 145 -7.78 -12.06 -6.03
C THR A 145 -7.27 -11.85 -7.46
N GLY A 146 -7.92 -12.44 -8.47
CA GLY A 146 -7.36 -12.56 -9.82
C GLY A 146 -6.18 -13.53 -9.92
N ASP A 147 -6.10 -14.48 -8.98
CA ASP A 147 -5.02 -15.49 -8.90
C ASP A 147 -5.35 -16.70 -9.80
N ASN A 148 -4.37 -17.58 -10.03
CA ASN A 148 -4.50 -18.74 -10.92
C ASN A 148 -4.01 -20.05 -10.28
N VAL A 149 -4.10 -20.17 -8.95
CA VAL A 149 -3.68 -21.37 -8.23
C VAL A 149 -4.64 -22.55 -8.43
N GLY A 150 -4.12 -23.77 -8.32
CA GLY A 150 -4.90 -25.01 -8.43
C GLY A 150 -4.31 -26.16 -7.61
N PRO A 151 -5.01 -27.29 -7.47
CA PRO A 151 -4.58 -28.42 -6.64
C PRO A 151 -3.43 -29.21 -7.28
N LEU A 152 -2.77 -30.04 -6.47
CA LEU A 152 -1.91 -31.13 -6.94
C LEU A 152 -2.77 -32.38 -7.09
N ILE A 153 -2.76 -32.99 -8.27
CA ILE A 153 -3.53 -34.21 -8.54
C ILE A 153 -2.59 -35.40 -8.53
N LEU A 154 -2.79 -36.32 -7.59
CA LEU A 154 -2.11 -37.62 -7.56
C LEU A 154 -3.02 -38.65 -8.20
N LYS A 155 -2.50 -39.37 -9.20
CA LYS A 155 -3.20 -40.48 -9.85
C LYS A 155 -2.47 -41.77 -9.54
N LYS A 156 -3.17 -42.73 -8.95
CA LYS A 156 -2.64 -44.08 -8.77
C LYS A 156 -2.82 -44.81 -10.10
N LYS A 157 -1.74 -45.34 -10.66
CA LYS A 157 -1.81 -46.19 -11.86
C LYS A 157 -2.47 -47.49 -11.45
N GLU A 158 -3.52 -47.88 -12.17
CA GLU A 158 -4.10 -49.22 -12.04
C GLU A 158 -3.03 -50.22 -12.52
N VAL A 159 -2.66 -51.15 -11.64
CA VAL A 159 -1.69 -52.23 -11.90
C VAL A 159 -2.46 -53.44 -12.39
#